data_AF-A0A2W1BR02-F1
#
_entry.id   AF-A0A2W1BR02-F1
#
_cell.length_a   1.000
_cell.length_b   1.000
_cell.length_c   1.000
_cell.angle_alpha   90.00
_cell.angle_beta   90.00
_cell.angle_gamma   90.00
#
_symmetry.space_group_name_H-M   'P 1'
#
loop_
_entity.id
_entity.type
_entity.pdbx_description
1 polymer ?
#
loop_
_entity_poly.entity_id
_entity_poly.type
_entity_poly.pdbx_seq_one_letter_code
_entity_poly.pdbx_strand_id
1 'polypeptide(L)'
;MKSILKENDCLAAIESKAFVSKTENSKVESKAQALLIAGVADSHIDYVKKDSAYLMWQSLEENFMKKSTVGTLFLRRKLSEIKYDEKKATLQDHIVEMERILTN
;
A
#
# COMPACT_ATOMS: atom_id res chain seq x y z
N MET A 1 1.22 6.90 -6.15
CA MET A 1 0.71 7.91 -5.19
C MET A 1 1.74 9.00 -4.87
N LYS A 2 2.99 8.69 -4.50
CA LYS A 2 4.04 9.73 -4.31
C LYS A 2 4.27 10.63 -5.54
N SER A 3 4.18 10.09 -6.76
CA SER A 3 4.28 10.91 -8.00
C SER A 3 3.17 11.95 -8.12
N ILE A 4 1.92 11.62 -7.77
CA ILE A 4 0.78 12.54 -7.81
C ILE A 4 0.96 13.69 -6.81
N LEU A 5 1.49 13.38 -5.62
CA LEU A 5 1.80 14.40 -4.61
C LEU A 5 2.99 15.27 -5.02
N LYS A 6 3.96 14.72 -5.75
CA LYS A 6 5.09 15.48 -6.31
C LYS A 6 4.65 16.46 -7.39
N GLU A 7 3.77 16.03 -8.29
CA GLU A 7 3.19 16.88 -9.35
C GLU A 7 2.32 18.02 -8.79
N ASN A 8 1.86 17.88 -7.54
CA ASN A 8 0.98 18.85 -6.88
C ASN A 8 1.67 19.68 -5.79
N ASP A 9 3.01 19.61 -5.68
CA ASP A 9 3.83 20.28 -4.65
C ASP A 9 3.43 19.95 -3.21
N CYS A 10 2.90 18.74 -3.00
CA CYS A 10 2.36 18.27 -1.72
C CYS A 10 3.24 17.22 -1.03
N LEU A 11 4.41 16.90 -1.59
CA LEU A 11 5.28 15.83 -1.07
C LEU A 11 5.77 16.13 0.35
N ALA A 12 6.07 17.38 0.67
CA ALA A 12 6.55 17.79 1.99
C ALA A 12 5.55 17.50 3.12
N ALA A 13 4.25 17.42 2.81
CA ALA A 13 3.19 17.12 3.77
C ALA A 13 3.20 15.66 4.28
N ILE A 14 3.78 14.74 3.50
CA ILE A 14 3.84 13.31 3.86
C ILE A 14 5.20 12.88 4.42
N GLU A 15 6.21 13.75 4.40
CA GLU A 15 7.57 13.43 4.83
C GLU A 15 7.83 13.75 6.30
N SER A 16 7.11 14.71 6.88
CA SER A 16 7.34 15.14 8.26
C SER A 16 6.04 15.49 8.98
N LYS A 17 5.87 14.93 10.19
CA LYS A 17 4.77 15.29 11.09
C LYS A 17 4.82 16.77 11.53
N ALA A 18 6.01 17.38 11.54
CA ALA A 18 6.18 18.80 11.87
C ALA A 18 5.70 19.74 10.76
N PHE A 19 5.27 19.21 9.60
CA PHE A 19 4.74 20.03 8.51
C PHE A 19 3.42 20.72 8.89
N VAL A 20 2.60 20.06 9.73
CA VAL A 20 1.27 20.52 10.17
C VAL A 20 1.34 21.71 11.12
N SER A 21 2.41 21.83 11.92
CA SER A 21 2.51 22.87 12.95
C SER A 21 2.78 24.27 12.41
N LYS A 22 3.12 24.38 11.12
CA LYS A 22 3.30 25.66 10.44
C LYS A 22 1.98 26.10 9.80
N THR A 23 1.42 27.21 10.25
CA THR A 23 0.16 27.76 9.73
C THR A 23 0.21 28.01 8.22
N GLU A 24 1.38 28.39 7.69
CA GLU A 24 1.65 28.62 6.27
C GLU A 24 1.45 27.37 5.39
N ASN A 25 1.56 26.18 5.99
CA ASN A 25 1.46 24.90 5.30
C ASN A 25 0.03 24.33 5.25
N SER A 26 -0.94 24.98 5.91
CA SER A 26 -2.31 24.46 6.04
C SER A 26 -2.97 24.17 4.68
N LYS A 27 -2.74 25.02 3.67
CA LYS A 27 -3.29 24.81 2.33
C LYS A 27 -2.70 23.57 1.63
N VAL A 28 -1.40 23.36 1.80
CA VAL A 28 -0.69 22.20 1.22
C VAL A 28 -1.11 20.92 1.93
N GLU A 29 -1.28 20.99 3.25
CA GLU A 29 -1.77 19.89 4.08
C GLU A 29 -3.16 19.43 3.64
N SER A 30 -4.13 20.36 3.54
CA SER A 30 -5.49 20.03 3.09
C SER A 30 -5.52 19.48 1.67
N LYS A 31 -4.69 20.02 0.77
CA LYS A 31 -4.55 19.52 -0.61
C LYS A 31 -3.98 18.10 -0.62
N ALA A 32 -2.95 17.83 0.18
CA ALA A 32 -2.36 16.51 0.31
C ALA A 32 -3.38 15.49 0.85
N GLN A 33 -4.13 15.84 1.91
CA GLN A 33 -5.19 15.00 2.46
C GLN A 33 -6.27 14.67 1.43
N ALA A 34 -6.73 15.67 0.67
CA ALA A 34 -7.74 15.46 -0.39
C ALA A 34 -7.23 14.52 -1.48
N LEU A 35 -5.97 14.68 -1.92
CA LEU A 35 -5.34 13.80 -2.91
C LEU A 35 -5.17 12.38 -2.39
N LEU A 36 -4.86 12.21 -1.10
CA LEU A 36 -4.77 10.90 -0.47
C LEU A 36 -6.14 10.21 -0.40
N ILE A 37 -7.20 10.94 -0.04
CA ILE A 37 -8.58 10.38 -0.04
C ILE A 37 -9.01 10.01 -1.45
N ALA A 38 -8.80 10.91 -2.43
CA ALA A 38 -9.19 10.67 -3.82
C ALA A 38 -8.45 9.49 -4.47
N GLY A 39 -7.27 9.15 -3.96
CA GLY A 39 -6.46 8.02 -4.45
C GLY A 39 -6.80 6.67 -3.80
N VAL A 40 -7.75 6.63 -2.87
CA VAL A 40 -8.10 5.44 -2.07
C VAL A 40 -9.56 5.08 -2.31
N ALA A 41 -9.89 3.78 -2.35
CA ALA A 41 -11.26 3.33 -2.49
C ALA A 41 -12.12 3.70 -1.28
N ASP A 42 -13.41 4.00 -1.49
CA ASP A 42 -14.31 4.47 -0.43
C ASP A 42 -14.37 3.54 0.80
N SER A 43 -14.27 2.22 0.57
CA SER A 43 -14.22 1.19 1.61
C SER A 43 -13.03 1.30 2.56
N HIS A 44 -12.04 2.15 2.24
CA HIS A 44 -10.80 2.29 2.98
C HIS A 44 -10.61 3.69 3.59
N ILE A 45 -11.53 4.62 3.31
CA ILE A 45 -11.44 6.00 3.78
C ILE A 45 -11.50 6.07 5.31
N ASP A 46 -12.37 5.29 5.96
CA ASP A 46 -12.64 5.40 7.40
C ASP A 46 -11.41 5.13 8.28
N TYR A 47 -10.51 4.23 7.87
CA TYR A 47 -9.30 3.92 8.63
C TYR A 47 -8.06 4.69 8.13
N VAL A 48 -8.10 5.21 6.91
CA VAL A 48 -7.04 6.06 6.35
C VAL A 48 -7.18 7.51 6.82
N LYS A 49 -8.40 7.99 7.05
CA LYS A 49 -8.66 9.38 7.47
C LYS A 49 -8.09 9.64 8.88
N LYS A 50 -7.12 10.55 8.94
CA LYS A 50 -6.39 10.96 10.15
C LYS A 50 -6.21 12.47 10.16
N ASP A 51 -5.73 13.00 11.29
CA ASP A 51 -5.58 14.44 11.51
C ASP A 51 -4.53 15.11 10.62
N SER A 52 -3.59 14.34 10.06
CA SER A 52 -2.56 14.86 9.15
C SER A 52 -2.31 13.96 7.95
N ALA A 53 -1.95 14.57 6.82
CA ALA A 53 -1.51 13.90 5.59
C ALA A 53 -0.35 12.93 5.87
N TYR A 54 0.58 13.31 6.77
CA TYR A 54 1.64 12.43 7.26
C TYR A 54 1.07 11.15 7.90
N LEU A 55 0.11 11.28 8.82
CA LEU A 55 -0.49 10.12 9.50
C LEU A 55 -1.36 9.29 8.54
N MET A 56 -2.04 9.93 7.60
CA MET A 56 -2.77 9.24 6.53
C MET A 56 -1.81 8.41 5.67
N TRP A 57 -0.67 9.00 5.28
CA TRP A 57 0.37 8.31 4.52
C TRP A 57 0.98 7.14 5.30
N GLN A 58 1.29 7.35 6.59
CA GLN A 58 1.81 6.28 7.46
C GLN A 58 0.79 5.14 7.61
N SER A 59 -0.50 5.44 7.77
CA SER A 59 -1.57 4.44 7.81
C SER A 59 -1.63 3.62 6.50
N LEU A 60 -1.44 4.28 5.36
CA LEU A 60 -1.37 3.59 4.06
C LEU A 60 -0.14 2.67 3.98
N GLU A 61 1.03 3.12 4.39
CA GLU A 61 2.23 2.27 4.41
C GLU A 61 2.07 1.10 5.39
N GLU A 62 1.52 1.32 6.58
CA GLU A 62 1.36 0.25 7.57
C GLU A 62 0.33 -0.80 7.16
N ASN A 63 -0.78 -0.41 6.55
CA ASN A 63 -1.84 -1.34 6.17
C ASN A 63 -1.61 -2.02 4.82
N PHE A 64 -0.98 -1.32 3.86
CA PHE A 64 -0.84 -1.81 2.50
C PHE A 64 0.61 -2.14 2.10
N MET A 65 1.64 -1.51 2.68
CA MET A 65 3.04 -1.90 2.39
C MET A 65 3.54 -3.03 3.28
N LYS A 66 2.95 -3.28 4.46
CA LYS A 66 3.30 -4.49 5.21
C LYS A 66 2.82 -5.70 4.40
N LYS A 67 3.77 -6.41 3.80
CA LYS A 67 3.68 -7.87 3.62
C LYS A 67 3.52 -8.45 5.02
N SER A 68 2.29 -8.44 5.54
CA SER A 68 1.95 -8.84 6.89
C SER A 68 2.63 -10.18 7.17
N THR A 69 3.11 -10.41 8.40
CA THR A 69 3.61 -11.74 8.79
C THR A 69 2.56 -12.81 8.45
N VAL A 70 1.27 -12.46 8.56
CA VAL A 70 0.14 -13.30 8.12
C VAL A 70 0.13 -13.51 6.61
N GLY A 71 0.34 -12.47 5.80
CA GLY A 71 0.48 -12.59 4.34
C GLY A 71 1.69 -13.44 3.95
N THR A 72 2.82 -13.29 4.63
CA THR A 72 4.02 -14.12 4.42
C THR A 72 3.79 -15.57 4.84
N LEU A 73 3.13 -15.80 5.97
CA LEU A 73 2.74 -17.14 6.43
C LEU A 73 1.72 -17.78 5.49
N PHE A 74 0.76 -17.01 5.00
CA PHE A 74 -0.22 -17.44 4.01
C PHE A 74 0.45 -17.84 2.70
N LEU A 75 1.37 -17.01 2.19
CA LEU A 75 2.17 -17.32 1.01
C LEU A 75 3.04 -18.57 1.22
N ARG A 76 3.74 -18.69 2.36
CA ARG A 76 4.52 -19.88 2.71
C ARG A 76 3.68 -21.15 2.76
N ARG A 77 2.48 -21.05 3.35
CA ARG A 77 1.52 -22.16 3.41
C ARG A 77 1.04 -22.54 2.00
N LYS A 78 0.64 -21.57 1.20
CA LYS A 78 0.23 -21.77 -0.20
C LYS A 78 1.33 -22.43 -1.03
N LEU A 79 2.57 -21.94 -0.94
CA LEU A 79 3.72 -22.51 -1.64
C LEU A 79 4.03 -23.95 -1.18
N SER A 80 3.81 -24.27 0.10
CA SER A 80 4.02 -25.62 0.64
C SER A 80 2.92 -26.61 0.24
N GLU A 81 1.72 -26.11 -0.08
CA GLU A 81 0.58 -26.90 -0.56
C GLU A 81 0.71 -27.22 -2.07
N ILE A 82 1.50 -26.44 -2.81
CA ILE A 82 1.80 -26.69 -4.22
C ILE A 82 2.81 -27.84 -4.31
N LYS A 83 2.32 -29.03 -4.62
CA LYS A 83 3.16 -30.19 -4.95
C LYS A 83 3.18 -30.38 -6.45
N TYR A 84 4.38 -30.51 -7.01
CA TYR A 84 4.54 -30.88 -8.41
C TYR A 84 4.10 -32.34 -8.61
N ASP A 85 3.24 -32.56 -9.59
CA ASP A 85 2.78 -33.89 -9.99
C ASP A 85 3.08 -34.05 -11.49
N GLU A 86 4.13 -34.80 -11.80
CA GLU A 86 4.62 -35.08 -13.16
C GLU A 86 3.54 -35.68 -14.08
N LYS A 87 2.46 -36.25 -13.51
CA LYS A 87 1.38 -36.87 -14.28
C LYS A 87 0.29 -35.89 -14.69
N LYS A 88 0.20 -34.72 -14.06
CA LYS A 88 -0.94 -33.80 -14.22
C LYS A 88 -0.60 -32.50 -14.93
N ALA A 89 0.63 -32.03 -14.84
CA ALA A 89 1.03 -30.73 -15.40
C ALA A 89 2.49 -30.76 -15.86
N THR A 90 2.81 -29.95 -16.86
CA THR A 90 4.20 -29.73 -17.23
C THR A 90 4.90 -28.89 -16.15
N LEU A 91 6.23 -28.98 -16.08
CA LEU A 91 7.03 -28.15 -15.17
C LEU A 91 6.78 -26.65 -15.40
N GLN A 92 6.52 -26.25 -16.66
CA GLN A 92 6.24 -24.86 -17.01
C GLN A 92 4.93 -24.37 -16.39
N ASP A 93 3.86 -25.17 -16.47
CA ASP A 93 2.56 -24.82 -15.87
C ASP A 93 2.65 -24.70 -14.35
N HIS A 94 3.48 -25.55 -13.72
CA HIS A 94 3.74 -25.51 -12.29
C HIS A 94 4.46 -24.22 -11.87
N ILE A 95 5.43 -23.76 -12.64
CA ILE A 95 6.15 -22.51 -12.39
C ILE A 95 5.20 -21.31 -12.56
N VAL A 96 4.35 -21.31 -13.59
CA VAL A 96 3.36 -20.24 -13.82
C VAL A 96 2.36 -20.14 -12.65
N GLU A 97 1.89 -21.28 -12.12
CA GLU A 97 1.00 -21.29 -10.96
C GLU A 97 1.68 -20.78 -9.69
N MET A 98 2.97 -21.08 -9.51
CA MET A 98 3.79 -20.53 -8.43
C MET A 98 3.94 -19.01 -8.55
N GLU A 99 4.23 -18.50 -9.75
CA GLU A 99 4.36 -17.07 -10.03
C GLU A 99 3.06 -16.32 -9.77
N ARG A 100 1.92 -16.90 -10.15
CA ARG A 100 0.59 -16.34 -9.89
C ARG A 100 0.31 -16.12 -8.41
N ILE A 101 0.82 -17.01 -7.54
CA ILE A 101 0.66 -16.89 -6.09
C ILE A 101 1.60 -15.82 -5.51
N LEU A 102 2.76 -15.59 -6.13
CA LEU A 102 3.72 -14.57 -5.69
C LEU A 102 3.37 -13.14 -6.11
N THR A 103 2.51 -12.98 -7.13
CA THR A 103 2.13 -11.67 -7.70
C THR A 103 0.72 -11.18 -7.30
N ASN A 104 -0.05 -11.97 -6.54
CA ASN A 104 -1.25 -11.50 -5.83
C ASN A 104 -0.87 -10.86 -4.48
#